data_AF-A0A925WC00-F1
#
_entry.id   AF-A0A925WC00-F1
#
_cell.length_a   1.000
_cell.length_b   1.000
_cell.length_c   1.000
_cell.angle_alpha   90.00
_cell.angle_beta   90.00
_cell.angle_gamma   90.00
#
_symmetry.space_group_name_H-M   'P 1'
#
loop_
_entity.id
_entity.type
_entity.pdbx_description
1 polymer ?
#
loop_
_entity_poly.entity_id
_entity_poly.type
_entity_poly.pdbx_seq_one_letter_code
_entity_poly.pdbx_strand_id
1 'polypeptide(L)'
;MYSSTNPPFAKPTLDSLPAGQRTWLTVRNDDIYSFRWGDPAFARGYLRGMPGADKLAGFYIGPDGYIWGREFISTEPDSPRQLVIKKQGYSFMLWGRLGYDPALPDSLFEKTLATRFPEVNGAKLFAAWSAASRVIPQINRFFWAGGGNDLGWFPEACIRHPGGSKGFYAVTAFMKGKTMAGSGILDISTYCDKTIRQEAITGITPLQVAEALKADAGMTLARLAEMPRAKDKELRPTLGDLSAMAHLGNYYAGKILGATDLALFEKTGKLELQASAIAHLEGALLHWKKYSAVATSQYQPQLLTRIGYVDLNALTEFVQRDITMAKEMKAQ
;
A
#
# COMPACT_ATOMS: atom_id res chain seq x y z
N MET A 1 -3.21 7.77 5.77
CA MET A 1 -2.81 7.22 7.11
C MET A 1 -1.68 6.20 7.02
N TYR A 2 -1.79 5.26 6.09
CA TYR A 2 -0.87 4.15 5.90
C TYR A 2 0.33 4.56 5.05
N SER A 3 1.20 5.41 5.59
CA SER A 3 2.46 5.77 4.93
C SER A 3 3.64 5.63 5.90
N SER A 4 3.67 6.45 6.95
CA SER A 4 4.74 6.46 7.95
C SER A 4 4.18 6.41 9.36
N THR A 5 4.92 5.77 10.26
CA THR A 5 4.63 5.75 11.70
C THR A 5 5.01 7.06 12.40
N ASN A 6 5.79 7.93 11.76
CA ASN A 6 6.15 9.25 12.29
C ASN A 6 6.29 10.26 11.14
N PRO A 7 5.19 10.65 10.49
CA PRO A 7 5.23 11.60 9.38
C PRO A 7 5.63 13.01 9.87
N PRO A 8 6.48 13.75 9.14
CA PRO A 8 6.98 15.05 9.60
C PRO A 8 5.96 16.20 9.45
N PHE A 9 4.84 15.98 8.75
CA PHE A 9 3.99 17.05 8.21
C PHE A 9 3.23 17.85 9.26
N ALA A 10 2.93 17.26 10.41
CA ALA A 10 2.21 17.96 11.48
C ALA A 10 3.13 18.86 12.33
N LYS A 11 4.46 18.71 12.24
CA LYS A 11 5.42 19.39 13.12
C LYS A 11 5.25 20.93 13.11
N PRO A 12 5.18 21.62 11.95
CA PRO A 12 5.02 23.08 11.95
C PRO A 12 3.73 23.55 12.66
N THR A 13 2.63 22.82 12.49
CA THR A 13 1.35 23.12 13.16
C THR A 13 1.44 22.84 14.66
N LEU A 14 2.12 21.78 15.06
CA LEU A 14 2.30 21.42 16.47
C LEU A 14 3.28 22.34 17.21
N ASP A 15 4.23 22.94 16.51
CA ASP A 15 5.20 23.89 17.07
C ASP A 15 4.61 25.30 17.23
N SER A 16 3.56 25.61 16.46
CA SER A 16 2.80 26.86 16.56
C SER A 16 1.59 26.77 17.50
N LEU A 17 1.38 25.62 18.18
CA LEU A 17 0.26 25.42 19.09
C LEU A 17 0.39 26.33 20.33
N PRO A 18 -0.63 27.12 20.68
CA PRO A 18 -0.58 27.97 21.88
C PRO A 18 -0.38 27.14 23.15
N ALA A 19 0.35 27.70 24.12
CA ALA A 19 0.62 27.04 25.40
C ALA A 19 -0.69 26.61 26.09
N GLY A 20 -0.72 25.37 26.58
CA GLY A 20 -1.89 24.79 27.26
C GLY A 20 -3.01 24.31 26.34
N GLN A 21 -2.92 24.52 25.01
CA GLN A 21 -3.86 23.95 24.06
C GLN A 21 -3.43 22.55 23.63
N ARG A 22 -4.43 21.72 23.30
CA ARG A 22 -4.24 20.37 22.78
C ARG A 22 -5.12 20.18 21.55
N THR A 23 -4.67 19.31 20.66
CA THR A 23 -5.35 19.00 19.39
C THR A 23 -6.01 17.62 19.43
N TRP A 24 -7.03 17.44 18.58
CA TRP A 24 -7.51 16.12 18.20
C TRP A 24 -6.95 15.78 16.83
N LEU A 25 -6.28 14.63 16.69
CA LEU A 25 -5.74 14.20 15.42
C LEU A 25 -6.78 13.41 14.63
N THR A 26 -7.12 13.90 13.44
CA THR A 26 -7.90 13.13 12.47
C THR A 26 -6.98 12.14 11.76
N VAL A 27 -7.14 10.86 12.03
CA VAL A 27 -6.40 9.79 11.34
C VAL A 27 -7.29 9.27 10.20
N ARG A 28 -7.05 9.73 8.97
CA ARG A 28 -7.87 9.37 7.80
C ARG A 28 -7.29 8.19 7.05
N ASN A 29 -8.10 7.18 6.74
CA ASN A 29 -7.74 6.15 5.79
C ASN A 29 -8.17 6.57 4.37
N ASP A 30 -7.20 7.02 3.59
CA ASP A 30 -7.29 7.43 2.19
C ASP A 30 -6.54 6.47 1.23
N ASP A 31 -5.97 5.40 1.78
CA ASP A 31 -5.02 4.55 1.07
C ASP A 31 -5.62 3.20 0.66
N ILE A 32 -6.55 2.67 1.46
CA ILE A 32 -7.11 1.31 1.29
C ILE A 32 -8.62 1.34 1.57
N TYR A 33 -9.43 1.18 0.54
CA TYR A 33 -10.88 1.15 0.60
C TYR A 33 -11.43 -0.28 0.47
N SER A 34 -10.77 -1.13 -0.31
CA SER A 34 -11.30 -2.47 -0.64
C SER A 34 -10.84 -3.53 0.35
N PHE A 35 -9.55 -3.53 0.70
CA PHE A 35 -8.92 -4.66 1.38
C PHE A 35 -8.92 -4.55 2.90
N ARG A 36 -8.91 -5.70 3.57
CA ARG A 36 -8.76 -5.79 5.02
C ARG A 36 -7.31 -5.59 5.44
N TRP A 37 -7.03 -4.51 6.16
CA TRP A 37 -5.70 -4.19 6.67
C TRP A 37 -5.52 -4.66 8.12
N GLY A 38 -4.30 -5.03 8.51
CA GLY A 38 -3.97 -5.36 9.88
C GLY A 38 -2.48 -5.65 10.12
N ASP A 39 -1.73 -4.62 10.54
CA ASP A 39 -0.36 -4.74 11.04
C ASP A 39 -0.24 -4.06 12.42
N PRO A 40 -0.18 -4.84 13.53
CA PRO A 40 -0.03 -4.29 14.87
C PRO A 40 1.30 -3.56 15.08
N ALA A 41 2.38 -3.97 14.41
CA ALA A 41 3.68 -3.30 14.55
C ALA A 41 3.62 -1.89 13.96
N PHE A 42 3.02 -1.74 12.79
CA PHE A 42 2.76 -0.43 12.19
C PHE A 42 1.86 0.41 13.09
N ALA A 43 0.73 -0.13 13.56
CA ALA A 43 -0.20 0.61 14.42
C ALA A 43 0.47 1.08 15.73
N ARG A 44 1.23 0.20 16.41
CA ARG A 44 2.02 0.58 17.60
C ARG A 44 3.03 1.67 17.29
N GLY A 45 3.78 1.52 16.19
CA GLY A 45 4.76 2.50 15.77
C GLY A 45 4.11 3.86 15.51
N TYR A 46 2.97 3.87 14.82
CA TYR A 46 2.20 5.07 14.53
C TYR A 46 1.71 5.78 15.79
N LEU A 47 1.12 5.02 16.72
CA LEU A 47 0.60 5.55 17.99
C LEU A 47 1.73 6.09 18.87
N ARG A 48 2.88 5.41 18.93
CA ARG A 48 4.07 5.89 19.65
C ARG A 48 4.73 7.10 18.98
N GLY A 49 4.53 7.26 17.67
CA GLY A 49 4.98 8.42 16.91
C GLY A 49 4.05 9.62 16.98
N MET A 50 2.86 9.50 17.59
CA MET A 50 1.96 10.62 17.80
C MET A 50 2.54 11.66 18.77
N PRO A 51 2.07 12.92 18.71
CA PRO A 51 2.52 13.95 19.65
C PRO A 51 2.18 13.58 21.10
N GLY A 52 2.99 14.09 22.03
CA GLY A 52 2.81 13.86 23.46
C GLY A 52 1.50 14.45 24.00
N ALA A 53 1.14 14.04 25.22
CA ALA A 53 -0.09 14.44 25.89
C ALA A 53 -0.20 15.96 26.15
N ASP A 54 0.92 16.69 26.06
CA ASP A 54 0.99 18.15 26.10
C ASP A 54 0.42 18.81 24.84
N LYS A 55 0.44 18.12 23.68
CA LYS A 55 -0.05 18.63 22.39
C LYS A 55 -1.27 17.87 21.84
N LEU A 56 -1.49 16.64 22.28
CA LEU A 56 -2.56 15.77 21.78
C LEU A 56 -3.55 15.38 22.89
N ALA A 57 -4.83 15.67 22.68
CA ALA A 57 -5.91 15.24 23.55
C ALA A 57 -6.41 13.83 23.19
N GLY A 58 -6.32 13.46 21.92
CA GLY A 58 -6.74 12.17 21.40
C GLY A 58 -6.73 12.14 19.88
N PHE A 59 -7.17 11.03 19.31
CA PHE A 59 -7.35 10.87 17.88
C PHE A 59 -8.68 10.18 17.58
N TYR A 60 -9.15 10.33 16.35
CA TYR A 60 -10.26 9.54 15.84
C TYR A 60 -9.94 9.08 14.42
N ILE A 61 -10.49 7.92 14.04
CA ILE A 61 -10.34 7.38 12.69
C ILE A 61 -11.53 7.84 11.84
N GLY A 62 -11.22 8.60 10.80
CA GLY A 62 -12.20 9.09 9.83
C GLY A 62 -12.20 8.23 8.58
N PRO A 63 -13.38 7.86 8.03
CA PRO A 63 -13.43 7.28 6.70
C PRO A 63 -13.27 8.40 5.68
N ASP A 64 -12.58 8.13 4.57
CA ASP A 64 -12.46 9.08 3.45
C ASP A 64 -12.76 8.35 2.14
N GLY A 65 -13.62 8.91 1.30
CA GLY A 65 -14.12 8.22 0.10
C GLY A 65 -15.08 7.05 0.37
N TYR A 66 -15.37 6.72 1.63
CA TYR A 66 -16.39 5.74 2.03
C TYR A 66 -17.06 6.16 3.36
N ILE A 67 -18.04 5.40 3.82
CA ILE A 67 -18.71 5.63 5.12
C ILE A 67 -18.65 4.37 5.99
N TRP A 68 -18.82 4.54 7.31
CA TRP A 68 -18.91 3.43 8.25
C TRP A 68 -20.22 2.62 8.17
N GLY A 69 -21.09 2.97 7.22
CA GLY A 69 -22.33 2.27 6.93
C GLY A 69 -22.08 0.92 6.25
N ARG A 70 -22.96 0.56 5.32
CA ARG A 70 -22.89 -0.73 4.63
C ARG A 70 -21.82 -0.69 3.55
N GLU A 71 -21.08 -1.79 3.41
CA GLU A 71 -20.26 -2.00 2.21
C GLU A 71 -21.16 -2.07 0.97
N PHE A 72 -20.60 -1.80 -0.21
CA PHE A 72 -21.37 -1.76 -1.46
C PHE A 72 -20.63 -2.41 -2.65
N ILE A 73 -19.44 -2.97 -2.43
CA ILE A 73 -18.60 -3.49 -3.52
C ILE A 73 -18.50 -5.01 -3.54
N SER A 74 -18.89 -5.73 -2.48
CA SER A 74 -18.82 -7.20 -2.47
C SER A 74 -19.61 -7.81 -3.63
N THR A 75 -19.00 -8.77 -4.33
CA THR A 75 -19.67 -9.64 -5.31
C THR A 75 -20.60 -10.67 -4.64
N GLU A 76 -20.40 -10.93 -3.35
CA GLU A 76 -21.20 -11.85 -2.53
C GLU A 76 -21.74 -11.14 -1.26
N PRO A 77 -22.63 -10.15 -1.39
CA PRO A 77 -23.12 -9.39 -0.24
C PRO A 77 -23.94 -10.24 0.73
N ASP A 78 -24.00 -9.79 1.98
CA ASP A 78 -25.06 -10.18 2.92
C ASP A 78 -26.36 -9.41 2.62
N SER A 79 -27.49 -9.90 3.13
CA SER A 79 -28.76 -9.17 3.11
C SER A 79 -29.28 -8.99 4.54
N PRO A 80 -29.29 -7.77 5.09
CA PRO A 80 -28.74 -6.54 4.49
C PRO A 80 -27.20 -6.57 4.44
N ARG A 81 -26.59 -5.79 3.53
CA ARG A 81 -25.13 -5.72 3.37
C ARG A 81 -24.42 -5.43 4.69
N GLN A 82 -23.27 -6.08 4.91
CA GLN A 82 -22.53 -5.93 6.16
C GLN A 82 -22.00 -4.51 6.35
N LEU A 83 -21.80 -4.11 7.62
CA LEU A 83 -21.18 -2.81 7.93
C LEU A 83 -19.68 -2.84 7.59
N VAL A 84 -19.14 -1.72 7.13
CA VAL A 84 -17.70 -1.55 6.89
C VAL A 84 -16.90 -1.76 8.18
N ILE A 85 -17.42 -1.31 9.34
CA ILE A 85 -16.78 -1.55 10.64
C ILE A 85 -16.65 -3.06 10.93
N LYS A 86 -17.67 -3.86 10.56
CA LYS A 86 -17.63 -5.32 10.72
C LYS A 86 -16.62 -5.94 9.75
N LYS A 87 -16.63 -5.53 8.47
CA LYS A 87 -15.67 -5.98 7.46
C LYS A 87 -14.22 -5.73 7.90
N GLN A 88 -13.96 -4.54 8.43
CA GLN A 88 -12.64 -4.06 8.88
C GLN A 88 -12.39 -4.34 10.37
N GLY A 89 -13.13 -5.28 10.98
CA GLY A 89 -13.16 -5.47 12.44
C GLY A 89 -11.78 -5.69 13.07
N TYR A 90 -10.87 -6.41 12.38
CA TYR A 90 -9.51 -6.60 12.85
C TYR A 90 -8.74 -5.28 12.92
N SER A 91 -8.78 -4.45 11.87
CA SER A 91 -8.16 -3.11 11.87
C SER A 91 -8.71 -2.23 13.00
N PHE A 92 -10.03 -2.17 13.14
CA PHE A 92 -10.67 -1.41 14.22
C PHE A 92 -10.24 -1.89 15.61
N MET A 93 -10.13 -3.20 15.80
CA MET A 93 -9.63 -3.76 17.05
C MET A 93 -8.17 -3.35 17.29
N LEU A 94 -7.30 -3.42 16.29
CA LEU A 94 -5.90 -2.99 16.44
C LEU A 94 -5.83 -1.53 16.88
N TRP A 95 -6.49 -0.63 16.17
CA TRP A 95 -6.47 0.81 16.48
C TRP A 95 -7.11 1.14 17.82
N GLY A 96 -8.21 0.47 18.19
CA GLY A 96 -8.86 0.68 19.48
C GLY A 96 -8.04 0.15 20.65
N ARG A 97 -7.57 -1.11 20.59
CA ARG A 97 -6.81 -1.74 21.67
C ARG A 97 -5.43 -1.12 21.85
N LEU A 98 -4.69 -0.91 20.75
CA LEU A 98 -3.36 -0.31 20.82
C LEU A 98 -3.43 1.18 21.14
N GLY A 99 -4.51 1.87 20.75
CA GLY A 99 -4.75 3.24 21.15
C GLY A 99 -4.94 3.41 22.66
N TYR A 100 -5.42 2.36 23.35
CA TYR A 100 -5.48 2.31 24.81
C TYR A 100 -4.15 1.84 25.43
N ASP A 101 -3.59 0.73 24.93
CA ASP A 101 -2.33 0.18 25.41
C ASP A 101 -1.44 -0.31 24.24
N PRO A 102 -0.42 0.46 23.83
CA PRO A 102 0.48 0.08 22.75
C PRO A 102 1.48 -1.02 23.15
N ALA A 103 1.50 -1.46 24.41
CA ALA A 103 2.36 -2.54 24.89
C ALA A 103 1.72 -3.94 24.81
N LEU A 104 0.42 -4.03 24.49
CA LEU A 104 -0.27 -5.32 24.30
C LEU A 104 0.52 -6.23 23.36
N PRO A 105 0.74 -7.52 23.70
CA PRO A 105 1.59 -8.42 22.92
C PRO A 105 0.88 -8.99 21.67
N ASP A 106 1.66 -9.42 20.68
CA ASP A 106 1.12 -10.03 19.44
C ASP A 106 0.29 -11.29 19.70
N SER A 107 0.61 -12.05 20.76
CA SER A 107 -0.12 -13.25 21.15
C SER A 107 -1.62 -13.00 21.44
N LEU A 108 -2.01 -11.78 21.81
CA LEU A 108 -3.43 -11.40 21.94
C LEU A 108 -4.13 -11.42 20.58
N PHE A 109 -3.48 -10.85 19.56
CA PHE A 109 -4.03 -10.74 18.21
C PHE A 109 -4.02 -12.10 17.50
N GLU A 110 -2.96 -12.89 17.66
CA GLU A 110 -2.89 -14.26 17.17
C GLU A 110 -4.03 -15.13 17.73
N LYS A 111 -4.27 -15.07 19.05
CA LYS A 111 -5.38 -15.78 19.71
C LYS A 111 -6.73 -15.29 19.19
N THR A 112 -6.87 -13.98 19.00
CA THR A 112 -8.13 -13.40 18.48
C THR A 112 -8.44 -13.90 17.07
N LEU A 113 -7.43 -13.94 16.20
CA LEU A 113 -7.56 -14.47 14.85
C LEU A 113 -7.84 -15.98 14.86
N ALA A 114 -7.19 -16.75 15.74
CA ALA A 114 -7.46 -18.18 15.92
C ALA A 114 -8.91 -18.44 16.37
N THR A 115 -9.45 -17.64 17.29
CA THR A 115 -10.84 -17.73 17.72
C THR A 115 -11.82 -17.33 16.60
N ARG A 116 -11.50 -16.29 15.83
CA ARG A 116 -12.36 -15.82 14.73
C ARG A 116 -12.37 -16.79 13.55
N PHE A 117 -11.23 -17.40 13.24
CA PHE A 117 -11.00 -18.24 12.06
C PHE A 117 -10.39 -19.59 12.45
N PRO A 118 -11.17 -20.50 13.07
CA PRO A 118 -10.65 -21.78 13.55
C PRO A 118 -10.21 -22.73 12.42
N GLU A 119 -10.59 -22.46 11.17
CA GLU A 119 -10.18 -23.23 9.99
C GLU A 119 -8.66 -23.12 9.70
N VAL A 120 -7.98 -22.09 10.21
CA VAL A 120 -6.57 -21.81 9.92
C VAL A 120 -5.79 -21.56 11.20
N ASN A 121 -4.47 -21.76 11.14
CA ASN A 121 -3.61 -21.43 12.27
C ASN A 121 -3.52 -19.90 12.45
N GLY A 122 -3.94 -19.40 13.63
CA GLY A 122 -3.99 -17.97 13.92
C GLY A 122 -2.64 -17.26 13.84
N ALA A 123 -1.53 -17.89 14.23
CA ALA A 123 -0.20 -17.30 14.13
C ALA A 123 0.28 -17.20 12.67
N LYS A 124 -0.02 -18.21 11.84
CA LYS A 124 0.26 -18.13 10.39
C LYS A 124 -0.59 -17.05 9.72
N LEU A 125 -1.87 -16.96 10.07
CA LEU A 125 -2.77 -15.90 9.56
C LEU A 125 -2.28 -14.52 9.99
N PHE A 126 -1.89 -14.35 11.25
CA PHE A 126 -1.32 -13.12 11.78
C PHE A 126 -0.08 -12.67 10.99
N ALA A 127 0.87 -13.58 10.76
CA ALA A 127 2.09 -13.28 10.01
C ALA A 127 1.80 -12.89 8.55
N ALA A 128 0.91 -13.62 7.87
CA ALA A 128 0.49 -13.31 6.51
C ALA A 128 -0.22 -11.96 6.41
N TRP A 129 -1.15 -11.69 7.34
CA TRP A 129 -1.93 -10.45 7.37
C TRP A 129 -1.03 -9.24 7.59
N SER A 130 -0.10 -9.34 8.55
CA SER A 130 0.85 -8.28 8.85
C SER A 130 1.75 -7.97 7.65
N ALA A 131 2.28 -8.99 6.96
CA ALA A 131 3.09 -8.78 5.75
C ALA A 131 2.31 -8.13 4.62
N ALA A 132 1.14 -8.65 4.27
CA ALA A 132 0.33 -8.08 3.20
C ALA A 132 0.00 -6.60 3.48
N SER A 133 -0.25 -6.28 4.75
CA SER A 133 -0.59 -4.94 5.23
C SER A 133 0.56 -3.93 5.14
N ARG A 134 1.82 -4.37 5.05
CA ARG A 134 2.99 -3.49 4.90
C ARG A 134 3.20 -3.00 3.47
N VAL A 135 2.59 -3.65 2.47
CA VAL A 135 2.71 -3.27 1.06
C VAL A 135 2.31 -1.82 0.84
N ILE A 136 1.14 -1.41 1.34
CA ILE A 136 0.58 -0.08 1.12
C ILE A 136 1.43 1.02 1.79
N PRO A 137 1.79 0.93 3.08
CA PRO A 137 2.77 1.84 3.69
C PRO A 137 4.08 1.97 2.91
N GLN A 138 4.62 0.85 2.43
CA GLN A 138 5.90 0.83 1.72
C GLN A 138 5.82 1.55 0.37
N ILE A 139 4.78 1.28 -0.44
CA ILE A 139 4.61 1.99 -1.72
C ILE A 139 4.27 3.46 -1.51
N ASN A 140 3.47 3.79 -0.50
CA ASN A 140 3.12 5.19 -0.19
C ASN A 140 4.37 5.99 0.18
N ARG A 141 5.32 5.43 0.94
CA ARG A 141 6.59 6.12 1.23
C ARG A 141 7.47 6.29 0.00
N PHE A 142 7.42 5.35 -0.94
CA PHE A 142 8.24 5.38 -2.15
C PHE A 142 7.71 6.35 -3.21
N PHE A 143 6.40 6.34 -3.46
CA PHE A 143 5.77 7.14 -4.50
C PHE A 143 4.80 8.15 -3.89
N TRP A 144 5.34 9.31 -3.50
CA TRP A 144 4.65 10.39 -2.80
C TRP A 144 4.06 11.42 -3.78
N ALA A 145 3.19 10.96 -4.69
CA ALA A 145 2.58 11.83 -5.68
C ALA A 145 1.51 12.76 -5.07
N GLY A 146 1.37 13.96 -5.63
CA GLY A 146 0.37 14.94 -5.19
C GLY A 146 0.49 15.37 -3.72
N GLY A 147 1.68 15.25 -3.11
CA GLY A 147 1.87 15.53 -1.69
C GLY A 147 1.24 14.50 -0.75
N GLY A 148 0.91 13.31 -1.26
CA GLY A 148 0.27 12.24 -0.49
C GLY A 148 -1.20 12.49 -0.20
N ASN A 149 -1.86 13.35 -0.99
CA ASN A 149 -3.29 13.59 -0.84
C ASN A 149 -4.13 12.55 -1.62
N ASP A 150 -5.36 12.40 -1.16
CA ASP A 150 -6.40 11.48 -1.65
C ASP A 150 -6.90 11.77 -3.09
N LEU A 151 -6.46 12.86 -3.72
CA LEU A 151 -6.66 13.16 -5.15
C LEU A 151 -5.46 12.73 -5.99
N GLY A 152 -4.26 12.80 -5.41
CA GLY A 152 -3.00 12.66 -6.09
C GLY A 152 -2.50 11.23 -6.17
N TRP A 153 -2.95 10.33 -5.31
CA TRP A 153 -2.43 8.97 -5.29
C TRP A 153 -3.43 7.97 -4.70
N PHE A 154 -3.74 6.92 -5.46
CA PHE A 154 -4.52 5.77 -4.99
C PHE A 154 -3.75 4.46 -5.25
N PRO A 155 -3.18 3.85 -4.20
CA PRO A 155 -2.24 2.74 -4.36
C PRO A 155 -2.90 1.43 -4.77
N GLU A 156 -4.21 1.21 -4.57
CA GLU A 156 -4.85 -0.02 -5.08
C GLU A 156 -4.90 -0.08 -6.60
N ALA A 157 -4.82 1.06 -7.30
CA ALA A 157 -5.00 1.12 -8.75
C ALA A 157 -3.86 1.84 -9.50
N CYS A 158 -2.84 2.35 -8.80
CA CYS A 158 -1.74 3.10 -9.39
C CYS A 158 -2.23 4.33 -10.19
N ILE A 159 -3.25 5.03 -9.68
CA ILE A 159 -3.91 6.15 -10.35
C ILE A 159 -3.99 7.40 -9.47
N ARG A 160 -4.29 8.54 -10.10
CA ARG A 160 -4.74 9.80 -9.48
C ARG A 160 -6.09 10.24 -10.07
N HIS A 161 -6.66 11.30 -9.51
CA HIS A 161 -7.75 12.02 -10.14
C HIS A 161 -7.30 12.73 -11.44
N PRO A 162 -8.12 12.71 -12.51
CA PRO A 162 -9.28 11.84 -12.69
C PRO A 162 -8.84 10.39 -12.94
N GLY A 163 -9.53 9.44 -12.31
CA GLY A 163 -9.21 8.01 -12.34
C GLY A 163 -9.33 7.36 -13.72
N GLY A 164 -9.02 6.07 -13.78
CA GLY A 164 -8.95 5.31 -15.03
C GLY A 164 -7.72 5.69 -15.86
N SER A 165 -7.85 5.63 -17.18
CA SER A 165 -6.77 5.85 -18.14
C SER A 165 -6.05 7.18 -17.99
N LYS A 166 -6.81 8.25 -17.73
CA LYS A 166 -6.28 9.62 -17.59
C LYS A 166 -5.47 9.82 -16.30
N GLY A 167 -5.71 8.97 -15.31
CA GLY A 167 -5.11 9.04 -13.98
C GLY A 167 -3.96 8.08 -13.77
N PHE A 168 -3.75 7.11 -14.65
CA PHE A 168 -2.75 6.07 -14.45
C PHE A 168 -1.32 6.61 -14.42
N TYR A 169 -0.57 6.22 -13.40
CA TYR A 169 0.85 6.55 -13.28
C TYR A 169 1.68 5.57 -14.08
N ALA A 170 2.06 5.95 -15.30
CA ALA A 170 2.97 5.17 -16.14
C ALA A 170 4.37 5.01 -15.52
N VAL A 171 5.16 4.08 -16.03
CA VAL A 171 6.56 3.82 -15.60
C VAL A 171 7.42 5.09 -15.62
N THR A 172 7.21 5.98 -16.60
CA THR A 172 7.91 7.26 -16.70
C THR A 172 7.57 8.22 -15.57
N ALA A 173 6.37 8.11 -14.98
CA ALA A 173 6.02 8.87 -13.79
C ALA A 173 6.79 8.38 -12.57
N PHE A 174 7.06 7.08 -12.46
CA PHE A 174 7.90 6.52 -11.38
C PHE A 174 9.35 6.98 -11.51
N MET A 175 9.92 6.99 -12.72
CA MET A 175 11.28 7.51 -12.97
C MET A 175 11.47 8.94 -12.42
N LYS A 176 10.42 9.77 -12.52
CA LYS A 176 10.40 11.18 -12.12
C LYS A 176 9.75 11.41 -10.75
N GLY A 177 9.26 10.35 -10.11
CA GLY A 177 8.51 10.41 -8.87
C GLY A 177 9.38 10.90 -7.71
N LYS A 178 8.71 11.32 -6.64
CA LYS A 178 9.36 11.71 -5.38
C LYS A 178 8.96 10.77 -4.26
N THR A 179 9.87 10.55 -3.33
CA THR A 179 9.62 9.79 -2.11
C THR A 179 9.06 10.70 -1.02
N MET A 180 8.42 10.12 -0.01
CA MET A 180 7.85 10.87 1.09
C MET A 180 8.96 11.57 1.89
N ALA A 181 8.79 12.86 2.19
CA ALA A 181 9.71 13.60 3.03
C ALA A 181 9.90 12.91 4.40
N GLY A 182 11.15 12.80 4.85
CA GLY A 182 11.50 12.13 6.11
C GLY A 182 11.45 10.60 6.06
N SER A 183 11.15 9.99 4.91
CA SER A 183 11.15 8.52 4.78
C SER A 183 12.54 7.88 4.79
N GLY A 184 13.59 8.67 4.49
CA GLY A 184 14.96 8.18 4.28
C GLY A 184 15.16 7.42 2.96
N ILE A 185 14.15 7.41 2.08
CA ILE A 185 14.19 6.70 0.80
C ILE A 185 14.62 7.67 -0.31
N LEU A 186 15.54 7.22 -1.17
CA LEU A 186 15.95 7.95 -2.36
C LEU A 186 14.91 7.78 -3.47
N ASP A 187 14.58 8.87 -4.15
CA ASP A 187 13.88 8.78 -5.43
C ASP A 187 14.78 8.20 -6.53
N ILE A 188 14.15 7.67 -7.59
CA ILE A 188 14.85 6.98 -8.68
C ILE A 188 15.86 7.92 -9.35
N SER A 189 15.47 9.15 -9.65
CA SER A 189 16.34 10.11 -10.32
C SER A 189 17.63 10.36 -9.55
N THR A 190 17.51 10.59 -8.24
CA THR A 190 18.63 10.81 -7.31
C THR A 190 19.52 9.57 -7.20
N TYR A 191 18.91 8.39 -7.07
CA TYR A 191 19.65 7.12 -7.05
C TYR A 191 20.45 6.92 -8.34
N CYS A 192 19.85 7.15 -9.50
CA CYS A 192 20.51 7.01 -10.80
C CYS A 192 21.68 8.00 -10.95
N ASP A 193 21.49 9.27 -10.58
CA ASP A 193 22.56 10.29 -10.65
C ASP A 193 23.78 9.90 -9.80
N LYS A 194 23.54 9.49 -8.55
CA LYS A 194 24.60 9.03 -7.66
C LYS A 194 25.31 7.79 -8.20
N THR A 195 24.56 6.85 -8.77
CA THR A 195 25.10 5.62 -9.35
C THR A 195 26.03 5.92 -10.53
N ILE A 196 25.61 6.79 -11.45
CA ILE A 196 26.40 7.18 -12.63
C ILE A 196 27.67 7.92 -12.22
N ARG A 197 27.58 8.81 -11.24
CA ARG A 197 28.72 9.59 -10.72
C ARG A 197 29.61 8.81 -9.75
N GLN A 198 29.27 7.55 -9.46
CA GLN A 198 29.98 6.73 -8.48
C GLN A 198 30.07 7.38 -7.09
N GLU A 199 29.05 8.14 -6.71
CA GLU A 199 28.95 8.76 -5.40
C GLU A 199 28.52 7.72 -4.34
N ALA A 200 28.91 7.96 -3.09
CA ALA A 200 28.37 7.20 -1.97
C ALA A 200 26.84 7.38 -1.87
N ILE A 201 26.13 6.26 -1.75
CA ILE A 201 24.67 6.22 -1.59
C ILE A 201 24.35 5.98 -0.12
N THR A 202 23.73 6.97 0.52
CA THR A 202 23.28 6.93 1.92
C THR A 202 21.76 6.98 1.96
N GLY A 203 21.12 6.05 2.67
CA GLY A 203 19.66 5.94 2.74
C GLY A 203 19.13 4.68 2.06
N ILE A 204 17.81 4.55 1.96
CA ILE A 204 17.15 3.38 1.38
C ILE A 204 17.02 3.57 -0.13
N THR A 205 17.52 2.63 -0.92
CA THR A 205 17.49 2.72 -2.39
C THR A 205 16.17 2.21 -2.98
N PRO A 206 15.83 2.58 -4.23
CA PRO A 206 14.69 1.98 -4.94
C PRO A 206 14.75 0.45 -5.00
N LEU A 207 15.95 -0.12 -5.15
CA LEU A 207 16.16 -1.58 -5.16
C LEU A 207 15.79 -2.21 -3.81
N GLN A 208 16.21 -1.59 -2.70
CA GLN A 208 15.87 -2.07 -1.35
C GLN A 208 14.37 -1.95 -1.06
N VAL A 209 13.71 -0.91 -1.57
CA VAL A 209 12.24 -0.79 -1.48
C VAL A 209 11.55 -1.91 -2.24
N ALA A 210 11.97 -2.20 -3.47
CA ALA A 210 11.43 -3.29 -4.27
C ALA A 210 11.66 -4.65 -3.59
N GLU A 211 12.82 -4.86 -2.98
CA GLU A 211 13.12 -6.08 -2.24
C GLU A 211 12.22 -6.23 -1.00
N ALA A 212 12.01 -5.16 -0.23
CA ALA A 212 11.08 -5.19 0.91
C ALA A 212 9.64 -5.55 0.49
N LEU A 213 9.16 -4.97 -0.62
CA LEU A 213 7.85 -5.31 -1.19
C LEU A 213 7.78 -6.79 -1.61
N LYS A 214 8.81 -7.33 -2.26
CA LYS A 214 8.90 -8.74 -2.64
C LYS A 214 8.95 -9.66 -1.43
N ALA A 215 9.69 -9.30 -0.39
CA ALA A 215 9.81 -10.08 0.83
C ALA A 215 8.46 -10.21 1.55
N ASP A 216 7.73 -9.09 1.71
CA ASP A 216 6.39 -9.11 2.31
C ASP A 216 5.38 -9.87 1.44
N ALA A 217 5.42 -9.67 0.12
CA ALA A 217 4.57 -10.41 -0.81
C ALA A 217 4.86 -11.92 -0.81
N GLY A 218 6.14 -12.30 -0.84
CA GLY A 218 6.59 -13.68 -0.81
C GLY A 218 6.23 -14.39 0.49
N MET A 219 6.45 -13.73 1.64
CA MET A 219 6.04 -14.26 2.93
C MET A 219 4.53 -14.47 2.97
N THR A 220 3.74 -13.49 2.52
CA THR A 220 2.28 -13.60 2.49
C THR A 220 1.84 -14.80 1.66
N LEU A 221 2.28 -14.89 0.40
CA LEU A 221 1.87 -15.96 -0.51
C LEU A 221 2.31 -17.35 -0.02
N ALA A 222 3.52 -17.46 0.54
CA ALA A 222 4.00 -18.71 1.12
C ALA A 222 3.12 -19.17 2.30
N ARG A 223 2.78 -18.26 3.22
CA ARG A 223 1.90 -18.58 4.36
C ARG A 223 0.48 -18.94 3.93
N LEU A 224 -0.06 -18.24 2.93
CA LEU A 224 -1.39 -18.54 2.38
C LEU A 224 -1.42 -19.90 1.68
N ALA A 225 -0.36 -20.29 0.99
CA ALA A 225 -0.27 -21.60 0.32
C ALA A 225 -0.26 -22.79 1.31
N GLU A 226 0.18 -22.57 2.55
CA GLU A 226 0.14 -23.57 3.62
C GLU A 226 -1.24 -23.69 4.29
N MET A 227 -2.18 -22.79 4.00
CA MET A 227 -3.51 -22.79 4.62
C MET A 227 -4.47 -23.71 3.85
N PRO A 228 -5.38 -24.41 4.55
CA PRO A 228 -6.45 -25.12 3.88
C PRO A 228 -7.33 -24.15 3.09
N ARG A 229 -7.99 -24.68 2.06
CA ARG A 229 -8.98 -23.93 1.30
C ARG A 229 -10.13 -23.52 2.23
N ALA A 230 -10.20 -22.22 2.53
CA ALA A 230 -11.23 -21.64 3.39
C ALA A 230 -12.64 -21.83 2.80
N LYS A 231 -13.58 -22.25 3.65
CA LYS A 231 -15.01 -22.38 3.31
C LYS A 231 -15.85 -21.26 3.90
N ASP A 232 -15.45 -20.73 5.06
CA ASP A 232 -16.12 -19.62 5.72
C ASP A 232 -16.23 -18.37 4.83
N LYS A 233 -17.39 -17.71 4.91
CA LYS A 233 -17.78 -16.57 4.06
C LYS A 233 -17.00 -15.30 4.40
N GLU A 234 -16.35 -15.22 5.56
CA GLU A 234 -15.49 -14.10 5.95
C GLU A 234 -14.01 -14.43 5.75
N LEU A 235 -13.58 -15.64 6.08
CA LEU A 235 -12.18 -16.07 5.96
C LEU A 235 -11.74 -16.12 4.50
N ARG A 236 -12.53 -16.74 3.61
CA ARG A 236 -12.16 -16.85 2.19
C ARG A 236 -11.84 -15.48 1.56
N PRO A 237 -12.71 -14.46 1.66
CA PRO A 237 -12.36 -13.15 1.12
C PRO A 237 -11.27 -12.44 1.93
N THR A 238 -11.09 -12.76 3.21
CA THR A 238 -9.95 -12.26 3.98
C THR A 238 -8.62 -12.77 3.40
N LEU A 239 -8.50 -14.08 3.13
CA LEU A 239 -7.30 -14.64 2.48
C LEU A 239 -7.12 -14.11 1.06
N GLY A 240 -8.23 -13.86 0.35
CA GLY A 240 -8.25 -13.20 -0.95
C GLY A 240 -7.67 -11.77 -0.91
N ASP A 241 -8.06 -10.95 0.06
CA ASP A 241 -7.50 -9.61 0.27
C ASP A 241 -5.98 -9.66 0.51
N LEU A 242 -5.51 -10.61 1.32
CA LEU A 242 -4.07 -10.77 1.59
C LEU A 242 -3.30 -11.17 0.33
N SER A 243 -3.85 -12.09 -0.46
CA SER A 243 -3.29 -12.50 -1.75
C SER A 243 -3.26 -11.34 -2.75
N ALA A 244 -4.32 -10.56 -2.82
CA ALA A 244 -4.40 -9.37 -3.67
C ALA A 244 -3.31 -8.36 -3.29
N MET A 245 -3.20 -7.98 -2.01
CA MET A 245 -2.15 -7.06 -1.55
C MET A 245 -0.74 -7.60 -1.80
N ALA A 246 -0.51 -8.91 -1.66
CA ALA A 246 0.79 -9.51 -1.98
C ALA A 246 1.13 -9.43 -3.47
N HIS A 247 0.18 -9.73 -4.36
CA HIS A 247 0.38 -9.55 -5.80
C HIS A 247 0.56 -8.08 -6.18
N LEU A 248 -0.15 -7.16 -5.52
CA LEU A 248 0.05 -5.73 -5.67
C LEU A 248 1.47 -5.29 -5.24
N GLY A 249 2.00 -5.87 -4.16
CA GLY A 249 3.37 -5.64 -3.71
C GLY A 249 4.40 -6.09 -4.74
N ASN A 250 4.24 -7.29 -5.30
CA ASN A 250 5.11 -7.77 -6.39
C ASN A 250 4.98 -6.94 -7.68
N TYR A 251 3.77 -6.46 -8.01
CA TYR A 251 3.56 -5.52 -9.12
C TYR A 251 4.38 -4.24 -8.91
N TYR A 252 4.26 -3.61 -7.74
CA TYR A 252 5.00 -2.39 -7.45
C TYR A 252 6.50 -2.63 -7.40
N ALA A 253 6.96 -3.74 -6.84
CA ALA A 253 8.38 -4.08 -6.88
C ALA A 253 8.90 -4.17 -8.32
N GLY A 254 8.21 -4.89 -9.20
CA GLY A 254 8.56 -4.97 -10.62
C GLY A 254 8.52 -3.61 -11.32
N LYS A 255 7.53 -2.77 -11.01
CA LYS A 255 7.42 -1.42 -11.57
C LYS A 255 8.54 -0.49 -11.10
N ILE A 256 8.95 -0.57 -9.85
CA ILE A 256 10.07 0.21 -9.29
C ILE A 256 11.38 -0.20 -9.94
N LEU A 257 11.65 -1.50 -10.05
CA LEU A 257 12.85 -2.02 -10.70
C LEU A 257 12.88 -1.63 -12.18
N GLY A 258 11.76 -1.85 -12.89
CA GLY A 258 11.60 -1.46 -14.29
C GLY A 258 11.82 0.03 -14.53
N ALA A 259 11.24 0.89 -13.69
CA ALA A 259 11.46 2.33 -13.78
C ALA A 259 12.91 2.74 -13.46
N THR A 260 13.56 2.05 -12.52
CA THR A 260 14.95 2.34 -12.12
C THR A 260 15.91 2.03 -13.25
N ASP A 261 15.82 0.82 -13.82
CA ASP A 261 16.66 0.41 -14.94
C ASP A 261 16.40 1.25 -16.18
N LEU A 262 15.12 1.59 -16.43
CA LEU A 262 14.75 2.45 -17.55
C LEU A 262 15.31 3.87 -17.40
N ALA A 263 15.33 4.43 -16.19
CA ALA A 263 15.97 5.73 -15.91
C ALA A 263 17.50 5.69 -16.06
N LEU A 264 18.14 4.58 -15.70
CA LEU A 264 19.58 4.40 -15.96
C LEU A 264 19.86 4.25 -17.45
N PHE A 265 19.02 3.50 -18.19
CA PHE A 265 19.12 3.37 -19.64
C PHE A 265 19.01 4.74 -20.32
N GLU A 266 17.99 5.53 -19.96
CA GLU A 266 17.77 6.88 -20.50
C GLU A 266 19.04 7.74 -20.40
N LYS A 267 19.81 7.62 -19.31
CA LYS A 267 21.02 8.42 -19.05
C LYS A 267 22.32 7.82 -19.59
N THR A 268 22.37 6.53 -19.90
CA THR A 268 23.64 5.82 -20.19
C THR A 268 23.68 5.13 -21.56
N GLY A 269 22.54 4.93 -22.22
CA GLY A 269 22.45 4.23 -23.51
C GLY A 269 22.71 2.73 -23.47
N LYS A 270 22.91 2.15 -22.28
CA LYS A 270 23.22 0.72 -22.10
C LYS A 270 22.00 -0.18 -22.33
N LEU A 271 21.99 -0.89 -23.44
CA LEU A 271 20.86 -1.71 -23.89
C LEU A 271 20.49 -2.84 -22.91
N GLU A 272 21.44 -3.34 -22.12
CA GLU A 272 21.19 -4.33 -21.07
C GLU A 272 20.22 -3.81 -19.98
N LEU A 273 20.25 -2.50 -19.70
CA LEU A 273 19.33 -1.87 -18.76
C LEU A 273 17.93 -1.75 -19.35
N GLN A 274 17.80 -1.46 -20.65
CA GLN A 274 16.51 -1.45 -21.31
C GLN A 274 15.89 -2.86 -21.31
N ALA A 275 16.67 -3.89 -21.62
CA ALA A 275 16.23 -5.28 -21.58
C ALA A 275 15.81 -5.71 -20.16
N SER A 276 16.59 -5.33 -19.13
CA SER A 276 16.26 -5.57 -17.72
C SER A 276 14.96 -4.88 -17.31
N ALA A 277 14.78 -3.61 -17.70
CA ALA A 277 13.56 -2.85 -17.43
C ALA A 277 12.32 -3.53 -18.03
N ILE A 278 12.41 -3.99 -19.28
CA ILE A 278 11.33 -4.72 -19.95
C ILE A 278 10.98 -6.00 -19.18
N ALA A 279 11.98 -6.81 -18.80
CA ALA A 279 11.76 -8.04 -18.06
C ALA A 279 11.08 -7.79 -16.70
N HIS A 280 11.49 -6.74 -15.98
CA HIS A 280 10.85 -6.35 -14.73
C HIS A 280 9.39 -5.91 -14.91
N LEU A 281 9.08 -5.16 -15.97
CA LEU A 281 7.72 -4.71 -16.29
C LEU A 281 6.81 -5.86 -16.78
N GLU A 282 7.36 -6.85 -17.49
CA GLU A 282 6.65 -8.08 -17.85
C GLU A 282 6.30 -8.91 -16.61
N GLY A 283 7.23 -9.03 -15.66
CA GLY A 283 6.96 -9.61 -14.34
C GLY A 283 5.90 -8.83 -13.56
N ALA A 284 5.96 -7.49 -13.59
CA ALA A 284 4.96 -6.64 -12.96
C ALA A 284 3.57 -6.88 -13.56
N LEU A 285 3.45 -6.98 -14.90
CA LEU A 285 2.19 -7.27 -15.57
C LEU A 285 1.61 -8.63 -15.17
N LEU A 286 2.44 -9.67 -15.04
CA LEU A 286 1.98 -10.97 -14.57
C LEU A 286 1.36 -10.87 -13.18
N HIS A 287 1.99 -10.13 -12.28
CA HIS A 287 1.47 -9.90 -10.93
C HIS A 287 0.23 -9.00 -10.92
N TRP A 288 0.16 -7.99 -11.78
CA TRP A 288 -1.04 -7.17 -11.94
C TRP A 288 -2.24 -8.02 -12.36
N LYS A 289 -2.08 -8.92 -13.34
CA LYS A 289 -3.16 -9.81 -13.78
C LYS A 289 -3.64 -10.74 -12.66
N LYS A 290 -2.72 -11.27 -11.83
CA LYS A 290 -3.10 -12.07 -10.66
C LYS A 290 -3.81 -11.23 -9.59
N TYR A 291 -3.30 -10.03 -9.34
CA TYR A 291 -3.90 -9.06 -8.42
C TYR A 291 -5.32 -8.70 -8.85
N SER A 292 -5.52 -8.27 -10.10
CA SER A 292 -6.82 -7.86 -10.62
C SER A 292 -7.80 -9.03 -10.59
N ALA A 293 -7.39 -10.22 -11.02
CA ALA A 293 -8.26 -11.40 -10.98
C ALA A 293 -8.75 -11.74 -9.56
N VAL A 294 -7.85 -11.73 -8.57
CA VAL A 294 -8.23 -11.98 -7.16
C VAL A 294 -9.14 -10.88 -6.64
N ALA A 295 -8.79 -9.60 -6.86
CA ALA A 295 -9.58 -8.47 -6.39
C ALA A 295 -10.97 -8.43 -7.03
N THR A 296 -11.08 -8.58 -8.35
CA THR A 296 -12.35 -8.48 -9.08
C THR A 296 -13.25 -9.70 -8.92
N SER A 297 -12.70 -10.83 -8.46
CA SER A 297 -13.54 -11.97 -8.04
C SER A 297 -14.35 -11.67 -6.77
N GLN A 298 -13.89 -10.70 -5.96
CA GLN A 298 -14.45 -10.36 -4.66
C GLN A 298 -15.15 -9.00 -4.65
N TYR A 299 -14.71 -8.08 -5.51
CA TYR A 299 -15.18 -6.70 -5.51
C TYR A 299 -15.55 -6.22 -6.92
N GLN A 300 -16.70 -5.55 -7.00
CA GLN A 300 -17.15 -4.85 -8.21
C GLN A 300 -16.32 -3.57 -8.43
N PRO A 301 -16.15 -3.13 -9.70
CA PRO A 301 -15.70 -1.78 -10.00
C PRO A 301 -16.54 -0.72 -9.27
N GLN A 302 -15.91 0.40 -8.91
CA GLN A 302 -16.57 1.43 -8.10
C GLN A 302 -16.20 2.84 -8.51
N LEU A 303 -17.12 3.78 -8.26
CA LEU A 303 -16.87 5.20 -8.32
C LEU A 303 -16.39 5.70 -6.96
N LEU A 304 -15.12 6.09 -6.87
CA LEU A 304 -14.56 6.73 -5.69
C LEU A 304 -14.72 8.24 -5.79
N THR A 305 -15.25 8.88 -4.74
CA THR A 305 -15.61 10.31 -4.75
C THR A 305 -14.48 11.23 -5.20
N ARG A 306 -13.24 10.95 -4.77
CA ARG A 306 -12.06 11.77 -5.07
C ARG A 306 -11.29 11.31 -6.30
N ILE A 307 -11.14 10.00 -6.45
CA ILE A 307 -10.34 9.42 -7.53
C ILE A 307 -11.11 9.36 -8.85
N GLY A 308 -12.36 8.92 -8.83
CA GLY A 308 -13.14 8.63 -10.04
C GLY A 308 -13.45 7.14 -10.18
N TYR A 309 -13.90 6.72 -11.36
CA TYR A 309 -14.27 5.34 -11.61
C TYR A 309 -13.03 4.44 -11.71
N VAL A 310 -13.04 3.33 -10.98
CA VAL A 310 -11.93 2.37 -10.90
C VAL A 310 -12.39 1.00 -11.34
N ASP A 311 -11.79 0.51 -12.41
CA ASP A 311 -11.91 -0.86 -12.92
C ASP A 311 -10.49 -1.44 -13.10
N LEU A 312 -10.13 -2.39 -12.23
CA LEU A 312 -8.79 -2.99 -12.22
C LEU A 312 -8.51 -3.83 -13.47
N ASN A 313 -9.54 -4.43 -14.07
CA ASN A 313 -9.37 -5.21 -15.30
C ASN A 313 -9.10 -4.28 -16.48
N ALA A 314 -9.87 -3.20 -16.61
CA ALA A 314 -9.63 -2.18 -17.63
C ALA A 314 -8.23 -1.56 -17.51
N LEU A 315 -7.74 -1.35 -16.28
CA LEU A 315 -6.41 -0.77 -16.05
C LEU A 315 -5.23 -1.65 -16.52
N THR A 316 -5.46 -2.93 -16.82
CA THR A 316 -4.42 -3.85 -17.31
C THR A 316 -3.79 -3.37 -18.61
N GLU A 317 -4.53 -2.69 -19.48
CA GLU A 317 -3.98 -2.16 -20.74
C GLU A 317 -2.89 -1.11 -20.50
N PHE A 318 -2.99 -0.30 -19.44
CA PHE A 318 -1.99 0.72 -19.11
C PHE A 318 -0.75 0.12 -18.48
N VAL A 319 -0.91 -0.96 -17.72
CA VAL A 319 0.24 -1.75 -17.23
C VAL A 319 0.98 -2.40 -18.39
N GLN A 320 0.27 -2.91 -19.40
CA GLN A 320 0.89 -3.44 -20.62
C GLN A 320 1.61 -2.32 -21.40
N ARG A 321 1.06 -1.11 -21.42
CA ARG A 321 1.64 0.05 -22.09
C ARG A 321 2.96 0.50 -21.46
N ASP A 322 3.18 0.28 -20.16
CA ASP A 322 4.48 0.53 -19.52
C ASP A 322 5.61 -0.25 -20.22
N ILE A 323 5.36 -1.49 -20.65
CA ILE A 323 6.32 -2.33 -21.39
C ILE A 323 6.59 -1.74 -22.79
N THR A 324 5.53 -1.30 -23.48
CA THR A 324 5.67 -0.63 -24.78
C THR A 324 6.51 0.64 -24.66
N MET A 325 6.25 1.47 -23.64
CA MET A 325 7.04 2.67 -23.36
C MET A 325 8.52 2.34 -23.12
N ALA A 326 8.83 1.27 -22.40
CA ALA A 326 10.21 0.84 -22.19
C ALA A 326 10.90 0.40 -23.49
N LYS A 327 10.19 -0.31 -24.38
CA LYS A 327 10.68 -0.74 -25.70
C LYS A 327 10.94 0.43 -26.65
N GLU A 328 10.08 1.45 -26.61
CA GLU A 328 10.13 2.62 -27.49
C GLU A 328 11.06 3.72 -26.98
N MET A 329 11.45 3.67 -25.70
CA MET A 329 12.32 4.69 -25.10
C MET A 329 13.67 4.73 -25.81
N LYS A 330 14.15 5.95 -26.05
CA LYS A 330 15.49 6.22 -26.56
C LYS A 330 16.34 6.82 -25.45
N ALA A 331 17.62 6.52 -25.46
CA ALA A 331 18.58 7.20 -24.60
C ALA A 331 18.65 8.69 -24.95
N GLN A 332 18.94 9.52 -23.94
CA GLN A 332 19.24 10.94 -24.09
C GLN A 332 20.68 11.16 -24.56
#